data_AF-A1B7J4-F1
#
_entry.id   AF-A1B7J4-F1
#
_cell.length_a   1.000
_cell.length_b   1.000
_cell.length_c   1.000
_cell.angle_alpha   90.00
_cell.angle_beta   90.00
_cell.angle_gamma   90.00
#
_symmetry.space_group_name_H-M   'P 1'
#
loop_
_entity.id
_entity.type
_entity.pdbx_description
1 polymer ?
#
loop_
_entity_poly.entity_id
_entity_poly.type
_entity_poly.pdbx_seq_one_letter_code
_entity_poly.pdbx_strand_id
1 'polypeptide(L)'
;MRELVPVIAVLTLMATAAILPALLHRWRRRHWRRVVARIDAAYYAAPERTALPLIDVSFRDHGETRLVKGLLRHGTDVEDLVPGGPIRILVSPVDSRRCVIDE
;
A
#
# COMPACT_ATOMS: atom_id res chain seq x y z
N MET A 1 4.89 -38.46 17.96
CA MET A 1 4.29 -37.17 18.38
C MET A 1 5.29 -36.00 18.38
N ARG A 2 6.57 -36.18 18.76
CA ARG A 2 7.58 -35.09 18.78
C ARG A 2 7.91 -34.47 17.42
N GLU A 3 7.80 -35.22 16.32
CA GLU A 3 8.10 -34.73 14.96
C GLU A 3 6.97 -33.95 14.29
N LEU A 4 5.74 -33.99 14.82
CA LEU A 4 4.59 -33.24 14.27
C LEU A 4 4.56 -31.78 14.74
N VAL A 5 5.16 -31.50 15.90
CA VAL A 5 5.25 -30.14 16.48
C VAL A 5 5.94 -29.13 15.56
N PRO A 6 7.11 -29.42 14.95
CA PRO A 6 7.74 -28.47 14.03
C PRO A 6 6.92 -28.24 12.75
N VAL A 7 6.27 -29.28 12.22
CA VAL A 7 5.41 -29.17 11.02
C VAL A 7 4.21 -28.27 11.30
N ILE A 8 3.55 -28.48 12.45
CA ILE A 8 2.44 -27.62 12.88
C ILE A 8 2.94 -26.18 13.06
N ALA A 9 4.06 -25.96 13.74
CA ALA A 9 4.60 -24.61 13.94
C ALA A 9 4.90 -23.88 12.62
N VAL A 10 5.47 -24.57 11.63
CA VAL A 10 5.71 -24.01 10.29
C VAL A 10 4.40 -23.70 9.57
N LEU A 11 3.42 -24.59 9.63
CA LEU A 11 2.10 -24.35 9.02
C LEU A 11 1.40 -23.14 9.65
N THR A 12 1.45 -22.99 10.99
CA THR A 12 0.88 -21.83 11.68
C THR A 12 1.62 -20.53 11.33
N LEU A 13 2.94 -20.59 11.16
CA LEU A 13 3.74 -19.44 10.74
C LEU A 13 3.39 -19.01 9.30
N MET A 14 3.23 -19.98 8.39
CA MET A 14 2.83 -19.72 7.00
C MET A 14 1.41 -19.17 6.92
N ALA A 15 0.49 -19.72 7.72
CA ALA A 15 -0.88 -19.23 7.80
C ALA A 15 -0.94 -17.80 8.33
N THR A 16 -0.16 -17.47 9.36
CA THR A 16 -0.11 -16.09 9.89
C THR A 16 0.55 -15.13 8.89
N ALA A 17 1.61 -15.54 8.18
CA ALA A 17 2.23 -14.73 7.13
C ALA A 17 1.28 -14.40 5.96
N ALA A 18 0.39 -15.33 5.60
CA ALA A 18 -0.61 -15.10 4.55
C ALA A 18 -1.71 -14.11 4.98
N ILE A 19 -2.08 -14.11 6.27
CA ILE A 19 -3.19 -13.30 6.79
C ILE A 19 -2.71 -11.92 7.29
N LEU A 20 -1.43 -11.80 7.64
CA LEU A 20 -0.84 -10.58 8.21
C LEU A 20 -1.05 -9.33 7.33
N PRO A 21 -0.85 -9.35 5.99
CA PRO A 21 -1.09 -8.18 5.15
C PRO A 21 -2.54 -7.71 5.20
N ALA A 22 -3.49 -8.65 5.18
CA ALA A 22 -4.92 -8.34 5.25
C ALA A 22 -5.29 -7.76 6.62
N LEU A 23 -4.73 -8.28 7.71
CA LEU A 23 -4.93 -7.73 9.07
C LEU A 23 -4.33 -6.34 9.21
N LEU A 24 -3.11 -6.11 8.71
CA LEU A 24 -2.49 -4.80 8.70
C LEU A 24 -3.30 -3.80 7.88
N HIS A 25 -3.78 -4.19 6.70
CA HIS A 25 -4.64 -3.34 5.88
C HIS A 25 -5.95 -3.00 6.60
N ARG A 26 -6.59 -4.00 7.22
CA ARG A 26 -7.81 -3.80 8.01
C ARG A 26 -7.58 -2.87 9.21
N TRP A 27 -6.44 -3.01 9.90
CA TRP A 27 -6.07 -2.13 10.99
C TRP A 27 -5.82 -0.70 10.51
N ARG A 28 -5.09 -0.52 9.40
CA ARG A 28 -4.88 0.79 8.76
C ARG A 28 -6.19 1.44 8.38
N ARG A 29 -7.10 0.73 7.69
CA ARG A 29 -8.43 1.26 7.32
C ARG A 29 -9.26 1.76 8.51
N ARG A 30 -8.97 1.29 9.73
CA ARG A 30 -9.66 1.70 10.97
C ARG A 30 -8.99 2.89 11.67
N HIS A 31 -7.66 2.99 11.62
CA HIS A 31 -6.90 3.97 12.41
C HIS A 31 -6.26 5.09 11.56
N TRP A 32 -6.13 4.89 10.26
CA TRP A 32 -5.56 5.85 9.33
C TRP A 32 -6.66 6.69 8.70
N ARG A 33 -6.31 7.92 8.33
CA ARG A 33 -7.25 8.86 7.71
C ARG A 33 -7.39 8.51 6.23
N ARG A 34 -8.62 8.41 5.73
CA ARG A 34 -8.89 8.28 4.29
C ARG A 34 -8.87 9.67 3.65
N VAL A 35 -8.05 9.82 2.62
CA VAL A 35 -7.92 11.07 1.87
C VAL A 35 -8.01 10.78 0.38
N VAL A 36 -8.60 11.71 -0.37
CA VAL A 36 -8.57 11.69 -1.84
C VAL A 36 -7.33 12.44 -2.30
N ALA A 37 -6.39 11.70 -2.88
CA ALA A 37 -5.22 12.24 -3.55
C ALA A 37 -5.47 12.35 -5.06
N ARG A 38 -4.59 13.06 -5.75
CA ARG A 38 -4.51 13.11 -7.21
C ARG A 38 -3.26 12.41 -7.68
N ILE A 39 -3.38 11.66 -8.77
CA ILE A 39 -2.24 11.00 -9.41
C ILE A 39 -1.44 12.08 -10.13
N ASP A 40 -0.19 12.28 -9.77
CA ASP A 40 0.70 13.20 -10.49
C ASP A 40 1.44 12.48 -11.61
N ALA A 41 1.89 11.25 -11.35
CA ALA A 41 2.52 10.38 -12.33
C ALA A 41 2.26 8.91 -12.00
N ALA A 42 2.28 8.07 -13.02
CA ALA A 42 2.21 6.63 -12.91
C ALA A 42 3.32 6.04 -13.79
N TYR A 43 4.13 5.13 -13.25
CA TYR A 43 5.29 4.59 -13.96
C TYR A 43 5.69 3.21 -13.44
N TYR A 44 6.41 2.46 -14.27
CA TYR A 44 7.04 1.21 -13.86
C TYR A 44 8.46 1.48 -13.36
N ALA A 45 8.76 1.01 -12.15
CA ALA A 45 10.14 0.96 -11.65
C ALA A 45 10.61 -0.49 -11.60
N ALA A 46 11.82 -0.76 -12.09
CA ALA A 46 12.41 -2.10 -12.09
C ALA A 46 13.63 -2.16 -11.15
N PRO A 47 13.43 -2.18 -9.81
CA PRO A 47 14.55 -2.14 -8.87
C PRO A 47 15.50 -3.34 -9.03
N GLU A 48 15.01 -4.52 -9.42
CA GLU A 48 15.83 -5.74 -9.52
C GLU A 48 15.31 -6.71 -10.59
N ARG A 49 14.96 -6.19 -11.79
CA ARG A 49 14.35 -6.93 -12.93
C ARG A 49 12.85 -7.24 -12.84
N THR A 50 12.20 -6.99 -11.71
CA THR A 50 10.75 -7.04 -11.60
C THR A 50 10.18 -5.63 -11.78
N ALA A 51 9.38 -5.41 -12.82
CA ALA A 51 8.68 -4.15 -13.02
C ALA A 51 7.56 -4.02 -11.98
N LEU A 52 7.64 -2.98 -11.15
CA LEU A 52 6.65 -2.65 -10.13
C LEU A 52 5.87 -1.40 -10.58
N PRO A 53 4.53 -1.48 -10.61
CA PRO A 53 3.68 -0.33 -10.89
C PRO A 53 3.72 0.64 -9.70
N LEU A 54 4.33 1.81 -9.91
CA LEU A 54 4.44 2.88 -8.93
C LEU A 54 3.63 4.10 -9.35
N ILE A 55 3.13 4.83 -8.36
CA ILE A 55 2.43 6.10 -8.57
C ILE A 55 2.99 7.18 -7.65
N ASP A 56 3.10 8.39 -8.20
CA ASP A 56 3.31 9.61 -7.45
C ASP A 56 1.96 10.29 -7.26
N VAL A 57 1.67 10.72 -6.03
CA VAL A 57 0.39 11.33 -5.70
C VAL A 57 0.57 12.61 -4.87
N SER A 58 -0.32 13.57 -5.11
CA SER A 58 -0.45 14.78 -4.32
C SER A 58 -1.79 14.83 -3.59
N PHE A 59 -1.78 15.32 -2.35
CA PHE A 59 -3.00 15.50 -1.57
C PHE A 59 -2.89 16.71 -0.64
N ARG A 60 -4.03 17.22 -0.18
CA ARG A 60 -4.06 18.26 0.85
C ARG A 60 -4.06 17.65 2.25
N ASP A 61 -3.14 18.08 3.09
CA ASP A 61 -3.07 17.75 4.51
C ASP A 61 -2.85 19.03 5.31
N HIS A 62 -3.75 19.31 6.26
CA HIS A 62 -3.71 20.52 7.09
C HIS A 62 -3.52 21.84 6.31
N GLY A 63 -4.09 21.93 5.09
CA GLY A 63 -4.02 23.14 4.25
C GLY A 63 -2.78 23.20 3.34
N GLU A 64 -1.81 22.31 3.52
CA GLU A 64 -0.63 22.18 2.66
C GLU A 64 -0.81 21.10 1.60
N THR A 65 -0.18 21.29 0.44
CA THR A 65 -0.12 20.24 -0.58
C THR A 65 1.10 19.35 -0.29
N ARG A 66 0.85 18.07 -0.07
CA ARG A 66 1.87 17.04 0.17
C ARG A 66 2.02 16.19 -1.08
N LEU A 67 3.27 15.88 -1.42
CA LEU A 67 3.64 14.98 -2.51
C LEU A 67 4.24 13.71 -1.91
N VAL A 68 3.75 12.55 -2.33
CA VAL A 68 4.32 11.25 -1.99
C VAL A 68 4.66 10.51 -3.27
N LYS A 69 5.89 10.00 -3.33
CA LYS A 69 6.43 9.34 -4.52
C LYS A 69 6.53 7.84 -4.33
N GLY A 70 6.40 7.11 -5.44
CA GLY A 70 6.68 5.68 -5.48
C GLY A 70 5.73 4.83 -4.64
N LEU A 71 4.45 5.19 -4.55
CA LEU A 71 3.45 4.33 -3.92
C LEU A 71 3.21 3.11 -4.81
N LEU A 72 3.35 1.92 -4.23
CA LEU A 72 3.06 0.67 -4.90
C LEU A 72 1.55 0.49 -5.07
N ARG A 73 1.11 0.17 -6.29
CA ARG A 73 -0.27 -0.19 -6.59
C ARG A 73 -0.39 -1.66 -6.97
N HIS A 74 -1.29 -2.40 -6.34
CA HIS A 74 -1.51 -3.79 -6.69
C HIS A 74 -2.72 -3.92 -7.63
N GLY A 75 -2.62 -4.85 -8.59
CA GLY A 75 -3.77 -5.29 -9.38
C GLY A 75 -4.35 -4.30 -10.41
N THR A 76 -3.66 -3.19 -10.72
CA THR A 76 -4.03 -2.30 -11.85
C THR A 76 -2.77 -1.97 -12.64
N ASP A 77 -2.88 -2.02 -13.97
CA ASP A 77 -1.80 -1.59 -14.85
C ASP A 77 -1.61 -0.07 -14.72
N VAL A 78 -0.36 0.39 -14.91
CA VAL A 78 -0.02 1.81 -14.88
C VAL A 78 -0.71 2.55 -16.04
N GLU A 79 -0.90 1.88 -17.17
CA GLU A 79 -1.51 2.44 -18.39
C GLU A 79 -2.98 2.85 -18.19
N ASP A 80 -3.68 2.20 -17.25
CA ASP A 80 -5.08 2.49 -16.94
C ASP A 80 -5.24 3.72 -16.01
N LEU A 81 -4.13 4.29 -15.53
CA LEU A 81 -4.15 5.40 -14.58
C LEU A 81 -4.08 6.74 -15.31
N VAL A 82 -5.12 7.55 -15.11
CA VAL A 82 -5.20 8.90 -15.68
C VAL A 82 -4.46 9.89 -14.78
N PRO A 83 -3.42 10.60 -15.26
CA PRO A 83 -2.81 11.71 -14.53
C PRO A 83 -3.86 12.78 -14.19
N GLY A 84 -3.81 13.30 -12.96
CA GLY A 84 -4.82 14.18 -12.37
C GLY A 84 -6.05 13.44 -11.83
N GLY A 85 -6.19 12.15 -12.10
CA GLY A 85 -7.28 11.31 -11.62
C GLY A 85 -7.31 11.20 -10.10
N PRO A 86 -8.50 11.12 -9.48
CA PRO A 86 -8.61 10.95 -8.04
C PRO A 86 -8.26 9.51 -7.64
N ILE A 87 -7.52 9.36 -6.55
CA ILE A 87 -7.21 8.07 -5.94
C ILE A 87 -7.39 8.13 -4.42
N ARG A 88 -7.94 7.07 -3.83
CA ARG A 88 -8.11 6.97 -2.38
C ARG A 88 -6.84 6.42 -1.75
N ILE A 89 -6.32 7.13 -0.76
CA ILE A 89 -5.18 6.71 0.03
C ILE A 89 -5.53 6.73 1.53
N LEU A 90 -4.88 5.86 2.28
CA LEU A 90 -4.81 5.89 3.73
C LEU A 90 -3.54 6.63 4.13
N VAL A 91 -3.69 7.67 4.93
CA VAL A 91 -2.59 8.48 5.45
C VAL A 91 -2.44 8.21 6.94
N SER A 92 -1.22 7.90 7.38
CA SER A 92 -0.91 7.70 8.79
C SER A 92 -1.20 8.99 9.58
N PRO A 93 -1.84 8.88 10.75
CA PRO A 93 -2.13 10.05 11.59
C PRO A 93 -0.85 10.62 12.24
N VAL A 94 0.24 9.85 12.29
CA VAL A 94 1.51 10.24 12.91
C VAL A 94 2.46 10.87 11.91
N ASP A 95 2.42 10.43 10.65
CA ASP A 95 3.34 10.88 9.60
C ASP A 95 2.64 10.86 8.25
N SER A 96 2.37 12.03 7.68
CA SER A 96 1.68 12.15 6.40
C SER A 96 2.49 11.66 5.20
N ARG A 97 3.80 11.45 5.35
CA ARG A 97 4.62 10.81 4.30
C ARG A 97 4.36 9.31 4.22
N ARG A 98 3.87 8.69 5.30
CA ARG A 98 3.44 7.29 5.33
C ARG A 98 2.01 7.20 4.85
N CYS A 99 1.84 6.90 3.58
CA CYS A 99 0.54 6.58 3.01
C CYS A 99 0.58 5.29 2.20
N VAL A 100 -0.59 4.71 2.01
CA VAL A 100 -0.82 3.51 1.20
C VAL A 100 -2.13 3.66 0.43
N ILE A 101 -2.26 2.97 -0.69
CA ILE A 101 -3.49 3.01 -1.49
C ILE A 101 -4.60 2.26 -0.74
N ASP A 102 -5.81 2.82 -0.74
CA ASP A 102 -7.01 2.19 -0.17
C ASP A 102 -7.70 1.34 -1.26
N GLU A 103 -7.11 0.18 -1.56
CA GLU A 103 -7.70 -0.91 -2.38
C GLU A 103 -8.65 -1.75 -1.53
#